data_AF-A0A8C0C0T0-F1
#
_entry.id   AF-A0A8C0C0T0-F1
#
_cell.length_a   1.000
_cell.length_b   1.000
_cell.length_c   1.000
_cell.angle_alpha   90.00
_cell.angle_beta   90.00
_cell.angle_gamma   90.00
#
_symmetry.space_group_name_H-M   'P 1'
#
loop_
_entity.id
_entity.type
_entity.pdbx_description
1 polymer ?
#
loop_
_entity_poly.entity_id
_entity_poly.type
_entity_poly.pdbx_seq_one_letter_code
_entity_poly.pdbx_strand_id
1 'polypeptide(L)'
;NAAQGTATLRKAKKITVKTCLDNPFVFQWKTIDGEDMHFILQTLEERIKHIGLKKIETPRKKKRSLTKKQMERRCDASTNELPKEEETEGHLQKPGWTDISVRRQLAIGVNEVTKALEKNELLLLLVCKSAKPAMITSHLIQLSASRATPAGQVPRLSETVAPLLGLTSILALGFKKQSDKFTDAIEAIIPKIPALEVPWFQYKTEESVAYAHTDSSENQEPEQLAEALGDELTSQKRKRTESNQLDLSNVILQPLKIKKLVPNPDKIKKPPRKKKKTFSA
;
A
#
# COMPACT_ATOMS: atom_id res chain seq x y z
N ASN A 1 18.55 17.62 -70.28
CA ASN A 1 19.03 18.21 -69.02
C ASN A 1 18.16 17.77 -67.86
N ALA A 2 18.51 16.64 -67.23
CA ALA A 2 17.85 16.16 -66.01
C ALA A 2 18.89 16.16 -64.89
N ALA A 3 18.74 17.06 -63.92
CA ALA A 3 19.58 17.11 -62.73
C ALA A 3 19.15 16.01 -61.77
N GLN A 4 20.03 15.05 -61.52
CA GLN A 4 19.85 14.01 -60.50
C GLN A 4 19.98 14.63 -59.11
N GLY A 5 18.89 14.64 -58.34
CA GLY A 5 18.90 15.02 -56.93
C GLY A 5 19.66 13.99 -56.09
N THR A 6 20.67 14.45 -55.36
CA THR A 6 21.45 13.62 -54.43
C THR A 6 20.65 13.35 -53.15
N ALA A 7 20.23 12.10 -52.97
CA ALA A 7 19.56 11.67 -51.75
C ALA A 7 20.57 11.65 -50.58
N THR A 8 20.34 12.48 -49.57
CA THR A 8 21.15 12.52 -48.35
C THR A 8 20.79 11.34 -47.44
N LEU A 9 21.67 10.34 -47.36
CA LEU A 9 21.56 9.23 -46.39
C LEU A 9 21.67 9.76 -44.96
N ARG A 10 20.53 9.82 -44.24
CA ARG A 10 20.49 10.17 -42.82
C ARG A 10 21.22 9.10 -42.00
N LYS A 11 22.30 9.47 -41.31
CA LYS A 11 23.03 8.59 -40.38
C LYS A 11 22.09 8.07 -39.27
N ALA A 12 22.09 6.77 -39.03
CA ALA A 12 21.33 6.16 -37.94
C ALA A 12 21.80 6.71 -36.59
N LYS A 13 20.85 7.08 -35.72
CA LYS A 13 21.15 7.59 -34.38
C LYS A 13 21.79 6.47 -33.55
N LYS A 14 22.96 6.75 -32.95
CA LYS A 14 23.64 5.81 -32.04
C LYS A 14 22.74 5.57 -30.81
N ILE A 15 22.34 4.31 -30.60
CA ILE A 15 21.56 3.91 -29.43
C ILE A 15 22.50 3.85 -28.24
N THR A 16 22.38 4.82 -27.33
CA THR A 16 23.10 4.80 -26.05
C THR A 16 22.32 3.94 -25.06
N VAL A 17 22.87 2.78 -24.70
CA VAL A 17 22.27 1.90 -23.70
C VAL A 17 22.76 2.31 -22.32
N LYS A 18 21.83 2.61 -21.40
CA LYS A 18 22.12 2.84 -19.99
C LYS A 18 21.79 1.57 -19.20
N THR A 19 22.71 1.12 -18.36
CA THR A 19 22.45 0.06 -17.38
C THR A 19 21.80 0.68 -16.15
N CYS A 20 20.59 0.25 -15.81
CA CYS A 20 19.95 0.58 -14.55
C CYS A 20 19.89 -0.65 -13.65
N LEU A 21 19.99 -0.43 -12.35
CA LEU A 21 19.61 -1.41 -11.35
C LEU A 21 18.10 -1.26 -11.13
N ASP A 22 17.34 -2.27 -11.51
CA ASP A 22 15.90 -2.32 -11.31
C ASP A 22 15.54 -3.26 -10.16
N ASN A 23 14.42 -3.00 -9.47
CA ASN A 23 13.98 -3.83 -8.37
C ASN A 23 13.55 -5.20 -8.91
N PRO A 24 14.18 -6.31 -8.48
CA PRO A 24 13.79 -7.64 -8.93
C PRO A 24 12.43 -8.08 -8.39
N PHE A 25 11.90 -7.44 -7.35
CA PHE A 25 10.65 -7.80 -6.70
C PHE A 25 9.47 -7.00 -7.25
N VAL A 26 8.47 -7.71 -7.77
CA VAL A 26 7.23 -7.12 -8.26
C VAL A 26 6.12 -7.47 -7.28
N PHE A 27 5.66 -6.49 -6.49
CA PHE A 27 4.55 -6.67 -5.56
C PHE A 27 3.23 -6.61 -6.31
N GLN A 28 2.63 -7.78 -6.51
CA GLN A 28 1.32 -7.91 -7.12
C GLN A 28 0.31 -8.36 -6.08
N TRP A 29 -0.91 -7.86 -6.22
CA TRP A 29 -2.01 -8.30 -5.39
C TRP A 29 -2.38 -9.74 -5.71
N LYS A 30 -2.61 -10.53 -4.66
CA LYS A 30 -3.33 -11.79 -4.79
C LYS A 30 -4.82 -11.45 -4.99
N THR A 31 -5.35 -11.83 -6.14
CA THR A 31 -6.78 -11.62 -6.45
C THR A 31 -7.60 -12.71 -5.79
N ILE A 32 -8.69 -12.33 -5.13
CA ILE A 32 -9.69 -13.24 -4.60
C ILE A 32 -10.77 -13.39 -5.68
N ASP A 33 -10.84 -14.56 -6.29
CA ASP A 33 -11.76 -14.88 -7.38
C ASP A 33 -12.67 -16.07 -6.98
N GLY A 34 -13.76 -16.29 -7.70
CA GLY A 34 -14.66 -17.44 -7.49
C GLY A 34 -15.64 -17.29 -6.34
N GLU A 35 -15.92 -18.39 -5.62
CA GLU A 35 -16.92 -18.46 -4.55
C GLU A 35 -16.61 -17.52 -3.39
N ASP A 36 -15.34 -17.45 -2.98
CA ASP A 36 -14.90 -16.58 -1.89
C ASP A 36 -15.10 -15.10 -2.23
N MET A 37 -14.90 -14.71 -3.49
CA MET A 37 -15.20 -13.35 -3.95
C MET A 37 -16.69 -13.03 -3.79
N HIS A 38 -17.57 -13.92 -4.26
CA HIS A 38 -19.01 -13.74 -4.16
C HIS A 38 -19.47 -13.67 -2.70
N PHE A 39 -18.94 -14.55 -1.85
CA PHE A 39 -19.21 -14.56 -0.42
C PHE A 39 -18.82 -13.24 0.24
N ILE A 40 -17.62 -12.72 -0.03
CA ILE A 40 -17.15 -11.43 0.52
C ILE A 40 -18.08 -10.30 0.09
N LEU A 41 -18.39 -10.21 -1.21
CA LEU A 41 -19.23 -9.14 -1.74
C LEU A 41 -20.66 -9.19 -1.18
N GLN A 42 -21.25 -10.38 -1.11
CA GLN A 42 -22.60 -10.57 -0.57
C GLN A 42 -22.66 -10.23 0.93
N THR A 43 -21.71 -10.73 1.71
CA THR A 43 -21.64 -10.48 3.16
C THR A 43 -21.53 -8.97 3.44
N LEU A 44 -20.69 -8.26 2.68
CA LEU A 44 -20.56 -6.81 2.80
C LEU A 44 -21.82 -6.06 2.35
N GLU A 45 -22.43 -6.49 1.26
CA GLU A 45 -23.67 -5.90 0.75
C GLU A 45 -24.81 -6.00 1.77
N GLU A 46 -25.03 -7.18 2.33
CA GLU A 46 -26.05 -7.42 3.36
C GLU A 46 -25.79 -6.60 4.62
N ARG A 47 -24.54 -6.58 5.10
CA ARG A 47 -24.18 -5.85 6.32
C ARG A 47 -24.28 -4.34 6.15
N ILE A 48 -23.84 -3.80 5.02
CA ILE A 48 -23.95 -2.35 4.74
C ILE A 48 -25.42 -1.95 4.59
N LYS A 49 -26.26 -2.77 3.93
CA LYS A 49 -27.70 -2.54 3.85
C LYS A 49 -28.37 -2.56 5.22
N HIS A 50 -28.00 -3.51 6.07
CA HIS A 50 -28.54 -3.61 7.43
C HIS A 50 -28.17 -2.40 8.30
N ILE A 51 -26.94 -1.91 8.20
CA ILE A 51 -26.48 -0.73 8.95
C ILE A 51 -27.07 0.57 8.39
N GLY A 52 -27.36 0.62 7.08
CA GLY A 52 -27.93 1.80 6.43
C GLY A 52 -26.96 2.98 6.26
N LEU A 53 -25.65 2.73 6.31
CA LEU A 53 -24.65 3.78 6.15
C LEU A 53 -24.65 4.31 4.71
N LYS A 54 -25.05 5.56 4.51
CA LYS A 54 -25.03 6.22 3.20
C LYS A 54 -24.46 7.62 3.30
N LYS A 55 -23.73 8.04 2.27
CA LYS A 55 -23.35 9.43 2.07
C LYS A 55 -24.43 10.14 1.28
N ILE A 56 -24.95 11.22 1.85
CA ILE A 56 -25.94 12.08 1.21
C ILE A 56 -25.20 13.29 0.69
N GLU A 57 -25.01 13.33 -0.62
CA GLU A 57 -24.45 14.49 -1.31
C GLU A 57 -25.58 15.42 -1.75
N THR A 58 -25.47 16.71 -1.44
CA THR A 58 -26.34 17.70 -2.07
C THR A 58 -25.95 17.82 -3.54
N PRO A 59 -26.92 17.80 -4.48
CA PRO A 59 -26.60 18.03 -5.88
C PRO A 59 -25.92 19.40 -5.97
N ARG A 60 -24.67 19.43 -6.46
CA ARG A 60 -23.95 20.69 -6.69
C ARG A 60 -24.83 21.54 -7.61
N LYS A 61 -25.43 22.61 -7.07
CA LYS A 61 -26.11 23.62 -7.87
C LYS A 61 -25.07 24.15 -8.86
N LYS A 62 -25.17 23.74 -10.13
CA LYS A 62 -24.36 24.30 -11.21
C LYS A 62 -24.66 25.80 -11.19
N LYS A 63 -23.71 26.62 -10.74
CA LYS A 63 -23.78 28.07 -10.94
C LYS A 63 -23.80 28.26 -12.45
N ARG A 64 -24.99 28.43 -13.04
CA ARG A 64 -25.12 29.03 -14.36
C ARG A 64 -24.52 30.42 -14.20
N SER A 65 -23.30 30.62 -14.69
CA SER A 65 -22.80 31.97 -14.91
C SER A 65 -23.74 32.62 -15.92
N LEU A 66 -24.64 33.46 -15.43
CA LEU A 66 -25.40 34.41 -16.22
C LEU A 66 -24.40 35.45 -16.77
N THR A 67 -23.59 35.05 -17.73
CA THR A 67 -22.79 36.00 -18.50
C THR A 67 -23.70 36.63 -19.55
N LYS A 68 -24.06 37.89 -19.26
CA LYS A 68 -24.17 39.01 -20.21
C LYS A 68 -25.36 38.96 -21.19
N LYS A 69 -26.52 39.42 -20.73
CA LYS A 69 -27.47 40.19 -21.55
C LYS A 69 -28.36 41.05 -20.64
N GLN A 70 -28.59 42.30 -21.06
CA GLN A 70 -29.21 43.45 -20.35
C GLN A 70 -28.24 44.15 -19.39
N MET A 71 -27.44 45.15 -19.78
CA MET A 71 -27.80 46.48 -20.29
C MET A 71 -29.29 46.73 -20.52
N GLU A 72 -29.98 47.25 -19.51
CA GLU A 72 -30.92 48.36 -19.67
C GLU A 72 -31.33 48.97 -18.31
N ARG A 73 -31.21 50.30 -18.26
CA ARG A 73 -32.16 51.28 -17.68
C ARG A 73 -32.50 51.20 -16.18
N ARG A 74 -32.13 52.30 -15.50
CA ARG A 74 -32.96 53.13 -14.60
C ARG A 74 -34.23 52.49 -14.00
N CYS A 75 -34.30 52.40 -12.67
CA CYS A 75 -35.11 53.27 -11.79
C CYS A 75 -35.34 52.62 -10.40
N ASP A 76 -34.96 53.38 -9.38
CA ASP A 76 -35.62 53.71 -8.10
C ASP A 76 -36.55 52.76 -7.32
N ALA A 77 -36.37 52.91 -6.01
CA ALA A 77 -37.33 52.83 -4.90
C ALA A 77 -37.67 51.46 -4.28
N SER A 78 -37.20 51.33 -3.02
CA SER A 78 -37.97 50.95 -1.82
C SER A 78 -38.92 49.75 -1.90
N THR A 79 -38.66 48.74 -1.05
CA THR A 79 -39.42 48.49 0.20
C THR A 79 -39.12 47.06 0.70
N ASN A 80 -39.06 46.92 2.02
CA ASN A 80 -39.02 45.70 2.81
C ASN A 80 -39.83 44.53 2.23
N GLU A 81 -39.41 43.29 2.52
CA GLU A 81 -40.17 42.31 3.32
C GLU A 81 -39.30 41.05 3.54
N LEU A 82 -39.18 40.63 4.81
CA LEU A 82 -38.73 39.30 5.22
C LEU A 82 -39.71 38.25 4.66
N PRO A 83 -39.25 37.08 4.20
CA PRO A 83 -40.10 35.90 4.17
C PRO A 83 -40.06 35.19 5.52
N LYS A 84 -41.24 35.13 6.14
CA LYS A 84 -41.62 34.27 7.26
C LYS A 84 -41.22 32.81 7.02
N GLU A 85 -40.90 32.17 8.13
CA GLU A 85 -40.92 30.72 8.31
C GLU A 85 -42.31 30.20 7.93
N GLU A 86 -42.37 29.32 6.93
CA GLU A 86 -43.50 28.42 6.74
C GLU A 86 -42.98 26.99 6.72
N GLU A 87 -43.35 26.29 7.77
CA GLU A 87 -43.20 24.86 7.99
C GLU A 87 -43.81 24.09 6.82
N THR A 88 -42.96 23.42 6.05
CA THR A 88 -43.37 22.25 5.28
C THR A 88 -42.48 21.09 5.68
N GLU A 89 -43.11 20.10 6.30
CA GLU A 89 -42.56 18.82 6.70
C GLU A 89 -41.81 18.15 5.54
N GLY A 90 -40.50 18.23 5.61
CA GLY A 90 -39.59 17.51 4.75
C GLY A 90 -38.24 17.60 5.42
N HIS A 91 -37.87 16.55 6.15
CA HIS A 91 -36.58 16.45 6.83
C HIS A 91 -35.46 16.79 5.82
N LEU A 92 -34.99 18.04 5.82
CA LEU A 92 -33.84 18.50 5.06
C LEU A 92 -32.62 17.79 5.62
N GLN A 93 -32.34 16.59 5.09
CA GLN A 93 -31.18 15.81 5.48
C GLN A 93 -29.95 16.69 5.20
N LYS A 94 -29.26 17.09 6.27
CA LYS A 94 -28.03 17.88 6.17
C LYS A 94 -27.03 17.07 5.33
N PRO A 95 -26.29 17.71 4.40
CA PRO A 95 -25.28 17.01 3.61
C PRO A 95 -24.27 16.34 4.54
N GLY A 96 -23.99 15.06 4.33
CA GLY A 96 -23.13 14.31 5.23
C GLY A 96 -23.31 12.81 5.17
N TRP A 97 -22.75 12.11 6.15
CA TRP A 97 -22.95 10.69 6.37
C TRP A 97 -24.17 10.48 7.28
N THR A 98 -24.97 9.46 7.00
CA THR A 98 -26.14 9.09 7.83
C THR A 98 -25.73 8.86 9.30
N ASP A 99 -24.68 8.09 9.52
CA ASP A 99 -24.12 7.83 10.85
C ASP A 99 -22.61 8.09 10.88
N ILE A 100 -22.21 9.10 11.65
CA ILE A 100 -20.81 9.50 11.83
C ILE A 100 -20.03 8.48 12.65
N SER A 101 -20.68 7.80 13.60
CA SER A 101 -20.03 6.81 14.47
C SER A 101 -19.61 5.59 13.64
N VAL A 102 -20.52 5.05 12.84
CA VAL A 102 -20.25 3.95 11.90
C VAL A 102 -19.24 4.39 10.85
N ARG A 103 -19.34 5.61 10.30
CA ARG A 103 -18.37 6.11 9.32
C ARG A 103 -16.93 6.09 9.85
N ARG A 104 -16.71 6.36 11.14
CA ARG A 104 -15.37 6.34 11.76
C ARG A 104 -14.76 4.94 11.82
N GLN A 105 -15.58 3.90 11.78
CA GLN A 105 -15.16 2.49 11.76
C GLN A 105 -14.59 2.05 10.40
N LEU A 106 -14.89 2.80 9.34
CA LEU A 106 -14.43 2.53 7.98
C LEU A 106 -13.31 3.49 7.56
N ALA A 107 -12.36 3.00 6.79
CA ALA A 107 -11.37 3.78 6.05
C ALA A 107 -11.69 3.66 4.56
N ILE A 108 -12.11 4.76 3.92
CA ILE A 108 -12.55 4.73 2.52
C ILE A 108 -11.56 5.48 1.65
N GLY A 109 -11.04 4.79 0.63
CA GLY A 109 -10.07 5.32 -0.30
C GLY A 109 -8.63 5.13 0.17
N VAL A 110 -7.70 5.27 -0.78
CA VAL A 110 -6.28 4.95 -0.58
C VAL A 110 -5.67 5.77 0.55
N ASN A 111 -5.95 7.08 0.59
CA ASN A 111 -5.36 7.99 1.58
C ASN A 111 -5.85 7.74 3.02
N GLU A 112 -7.09 7.29 3.21
CA GLU A 112 -7.57 6.96 4.56
C GLU A 112 -7.03 5.61 5.01
N VAL A 113 -7.00 4.64 4.09
CA VAL A 113 -6.44 3.32 4.33
C VAL A 113 -4.95 3.42 4.67
N THR A 114 -4.16 4.22 3.95
CA THR A 114 -2.73 4.40 4.26
C THR A 114 -2.52 4.94 5.67
N LYS A 115 -3.24 6.02 6.03
CA LYS A 115 -3.19 6.60 7.38
C LYS A 115 -3.56 5.59 8.46
N ALA A 116 -4.56 4.75 8.20
CA ALA A 116 -5.00 3.74 9.15
C ALA A 116 -4.00 2.57 9.27
N LEU A 117 -3.34 2.15 8.19
CA LEU A 117 -2.25 1.17 8.23
C LEU A 117 -1.01 1.70 8.96
N GLU A 118 -0.64 2.96 8.73
CA GLU A 118 0.49 3.60 9.41
C GLU A 118 0.31 3.56 10.94
N LYS A 119 -0.93 3.83 11.40
CA LYS A 119 -1.33 3.79 12.81
C LYS A 119 -1.67 2.40 13.35
N ASN A 120 -1.59 1.35 12.52
CA ASN A 120 -1.98 -0.02 12.89
C ASN A 120 -3.44 -0.11 13.42
N GLU A 121 -4.35 0.66 12.81
CA GLU A 121 -5.76 0.73 13.20
C GLU A 121 -6.65 -0.23 12.38
N LEU A 122 -6.15 -0.84 11.30
CA LEU A 122 -6.96 -1.71 10.44
C LEU A 122 -6.97 -3.16 10.95
N LEU A 123 -8.14 -3.79 10.82
CA LEU A 123 -8.37 -5.22 11.01
C LEU A 123 -8.37 -5.96 9.66
N LEU A 124 -8.95 -5.33 8.62
CA LEU A 124 -9.09 -5.90 7.29
C LEU A 124 -8.92 -4.81 6.23
N LEU A 125 -8.25 -5.13 5.11
CA LEU A 125 -8.17 -4.27 3.93
C LEU A 125 -8.61 -5.00 2.65
N LEU A 126 -9.57 -4.42 1.93
CA LEU A 126 -9.99 -4.87 0.61
C LEU A 126 -9.66 -3.80 -0.43
N VAL A 127 -9.04 -4.21 -1.53
CA VAL A 127 -8.68 -3.32 -2.64
C VAL A 127 -9.43 -3.73 -3.89
N CYS A 128 -9.97 -2.75 -4.63
CA CYS A 128 -10.68 -3.03 -5.87
C CYS A 128 -9.70 -3.29 -7.03
N LYS A 129 -10.02 -4.25 -7.90
CA LYS A 129 -9.27 -4.52 -9.14
C LYS A 129 -9.40 -3.42 -10.20
N SER A 130 -10.34 -2.49 -10.05
CA SER A 130 -10.55 -1.38 -11.00
C SER A 130 -9.53 -0.23 -10.89
N ALA A 131 -8.63 -0.25 -9.90
CA ALA A 131 -7.65 0.80 -9.67
C ALA A 131 -6.66 0.92 -10.84
N LYS A 132 -6.65 2.10 -11.49
CA LYS A 132 -5.75 2.42 -12.61
C LYS A 132 -5.05 3.76 -12.33
N PRO A 133 -3.70 3.82 -12.36
CA PRO A 133 -2.76 2.71 -12.51
C PRO A 133 -2.63 1.82 -11.25
N ALA A 134 -2.29 0.54 -11.43
CA ALA A 134 -2.17 -0.44 -10.34
C ALA A 134 -1.17 -0.05 -9.24
N MET A 135 -0.18 0.76 -9.61
CA MET A 135 0.82 1.31 -8.69
C MET A 135 0.24 2.23 -7.61
N ILE A 136 -0.98 2.76 -7.79
CA ILE A 136 -1.70 3.51 -6.74
C ILE A 136 -1.94 2.63 -5.51
N THR A 137 -2.14 1.32 -5.66
CA THR A 137 -2.46 0.44 -4.52
C THR A 137 -1.29 -0.46 -4.14
N SER A 138 -0.26 -0.59 -4.98
CA SER A 138 0.88 -1.49 -4.75
C SER A 138 1.59 -1.26 -3.40
N HIS A 139 1.72 0.00 -2.97
CA HIS A 139 2.36 0.33 -1.69
C HIS A 139 1.60 -0.21 -0.46
N LEU A 140 0.28 -0.42 -0.58
CA LEU A 140 -0.53 -0.98 0.50
C LEU A 140 -0.16 -2.43 0.80
N ILE A 141 0.36 -3.20 -0.16
CA ILE A 141 0.79 -4.59 0.04
C ILE A 141 1.88 -4.64 1.11
N GLN A 142 2.91 -3.80 0.96
CA GLN A 142 4.04 -3.76 1.90
C GLN A 142 3.61 -3.20 3.26
N LEU A 143 2.76 -2.17 3.27
CA LEU A 143 2.24 -1.60 4.51
C LEU A 143 1.40 -2.62 5.29
N SER A 144 0.48 -3.32 4.62
CA SER A 144 -0.32 -4.39 5.22
C SER A 144 0.54 -5.54 5.73
N ALA A 145 1.54 -5.96 4.95
CA ALA A 145 2.49 -6.97 5.39
C ALA A 145 3.23 -6.54 6.68
N SER A 146 3.72 -5.30 6.75
CA SER A 146 4.42 -4.78 7.94
C SER A 146 3.58 -4.79 9.23
N ARG A 147 2.24 -4.82 9.10
CA ARG A 147 1.28 -4.81 10.22
C ARG A 147 0.54 -6.13 10.40
N ALA A 148 0.93 -7.17 9.66
CA ALA A 148 0.23 -8.45 9.59
C ALA A 148 -1.29 -8.30 9.36
N THR A 149 -1.70 -7.27 8.60
CA THR A 149 -3.11 -7.02 8.31
C THR A 149 -3.53 -7.85 7.10
N PRO A 150 -4.60 -8.68 7.20
CA PRO A 150 -5.11 -9.42 6.06
C PRO A 150 -5.58 -8.44 5.00
N ALA A 151 -5.05 -8.58 3.79
CA ALA A 151 -5.42 -7.73 2.68
C ALA A 151 -5.50 -8.49 1.37
N GLY A 152 -6.52 -8.20 0.59
CA GLY A 152 -6.79 -8.89 -0.66
C GLY A 152 -7.38 -7.97 -1.72
N GLN A 153 -7.17 -8.34 -2.98
CA GLN A 153 -7.80 -7.65 -4.09
C GLN A 153 -9.09 -8.37 -4.50
N VAL A 154 -10.20 -7.64 -4.43
CA VAL A 154 -11.54 -8.15 -4.77
C VAL A 154 -12.01 -7.47 -6.06
N PRO A 155 -12.26 -8.22 -7.15
CA PRO A 155 -12.92 -7.69 -8.33
C PRO A 155 -14.32 -7.16 -7.99
N ARG A 156 -14.81 -6.16 -8.73
CA ARG A 156 -16.18 -5.64 -8.62
C ARG A 156 -16.59 -5.08 -7.24
N LEU A 157 -15.63 -4.91 -6.32
CA LEU A 157 -15.85 -4.29 -5.01
C LEU A 157 -16.50 -2.91 -5.14
N SER A 158 -15.96 -2.05 -6.02
CA SER A 158 -16.50 -0.71 -6.24
C SER A 158 -17.90 -0.73 -6.84
N GLU A 159 -18.21 -1.69 -7.72
CA GLU A 159 -19.53 -1.78 -8.38
C GLU A 159 -20.62 -2.15 -7.37
N THR A 160 -20.28 -3.01 -6.41
CA THR A 160 -21.23 -3.55 -5.43
C THR A 160 -21.36 -2.62 -4.22
N VAL A 161 -20.25 -2.17 -3.65
CA VAL A 161 -20.23 -1.46 -2.36
C VAL A 161 -20.37 0.06 -2.52
N ALA A 162 -19.82 0.66 -3.58
CA ALA A 162 -19.87 2.12 -3.72
C ALA A 162 -21.31 2.68 -3.82
N PRO A 163 -22.22 2.08 -4.60
CA PRO A 163 -23.60 2.55 -4.68
C PRO A 163 -24.34 2.49 -3.34
N LEU A 164 -24.09 1.45 -2.53
CA LEU A 164 -24.69 1.28 -1.21
C LEU A 164 -24.28 2.41 -0.25
N LEU A 165 -23.00 2.79 -0.30
CA LEU A 165 -22.45 3.88 0.51
C LEU A 165 -22.75 5.28 -0.05
N GLY A 166 -23.45 5.41 -1.18
CA GLY A 166 -23.69 6.70 -1.83
C GLY A 166 -22.43 7.34 -2.43
N LEU A 167 -21.47 6.51 -2.85
CA LEU A 167 -20.20 6.93 -3.45
C LEU A 167 -20.16 6.55 -4.93
N THR A 168 -19.39 7.32 -5.72
CA THR A 168 -19.20 7.03 -7.15
C THR A 168 -18.26 5.85 -7.38
N SER A 169 -17.19 5.74 -6.59
CA SER A 169 -16.23 4.64 -6.69
C SER A 169 -15.42 4.48 -5.40
N ILE A 170 -14.97 3.24 -5.15
CA ILE A 170 -14.12 2.89 -4.01
C ILE A 170 -12.95 2.05 -4.53
N LEU A 171 -11.73 2.57 -4.38
CA LEU A 171 -10.52 1.86 -4.79
C LEU A 171 -9.94 0.99 -3.66
N ALA A 172 -10.08 1.43 -2.42
CA ALA A 172 -9.62 0.73 -1.23
C ALA A 172 -10.63 0.93 -0.10
N LEU A 173 -10.90 -0.13 0.64
CA LEU A 173 -11.83 -0.17 1.75
C LEU A 173 -11.15 -0.89 2.92
N GLY A 174 -10.94 -0.17 4.01
CA GLY A 174 -10.40 -0.73 5.25
C GLY A 174 -11.44 -0.72 6.36
N PHE A 175 -11.41 -1.75 7.19
CA PHE A 175 -12.19 -1.84 8.42
C PHE A 175 -11.27 -1.64 9.61
N LYS A 176 -11.60 -0.72 10.51
CA LYS A 176 -10.78 -0.44 11.69
C LYS A 176 -11.02 -1.49 12.78
N LYS A 177 -10.08 -1.64 13.71
CA LYS A 177 -10.19 -2.56 14.86
C LYS A 177 -11.39 -2.25 15.76
N GLN A 178 -11.78 -0.98 15.87
CA GLN A 178 -12.95 -0.51 16.63
C GLN A 178 -14.25 -0.60 15.79
N SER A 179 -14.42 -1.63 14.96
CA SER A 179 -15.54 -1.75 14.01
C SER A 179 -16.62 -2.72 14.48
N ASP A 180 -17.21 -2.45 15.65
CA ASP A 180 -18.18 -3.33 16.31
C ASP A 180 -19.36 -3.75 15.42
N LYS A 181 -19.77 -2.89 14.48
CA LYS A 181 -20.89 -3.18 13.56
C LYS A 181 -20.52 -4.10 12.40
N PHE A 182 -19.22 -4.28 12.16
CA PHE A 182 -18.68 -5.08 11.06
C PHE A 182 -17.91 -6.32 11.53
N THR A 183 -17.68 -6.49 12.84
CA THR A 183 -16.85 -7.56 13.41
C THR A 183 -17.24 -8.95 12.89
N ASP A 184 -18.50 -9.37 13.02
CA ASP A 184 -18.96 -10.69 12.55
C ASP A 184 -18.65 -10.93 11.06
N ALA A 185 -18.83 -9.88 10.24
CA ALA A 185 -18.62 -9.95 8.81
C ALA A 185 -17.13 -10.10 8.50
N ILE A 186 -16.29 -9.36 9.22
CA ILE A 186 -14.85 -9.38 9.05
C ILE A 186 -14.28 -10.72 9.48
N GLU A 187 -14.70 -11.26 10.61
CA GLU A 187 -14.27 -12.58 11.10
C GLU A 187 -14.61 -13.70 10.12
N ALA A 188 -15.76 -13.62 9.45
CA ALA A 188 -16.13 -14.56 8.39
C ALA A 188 -15.30 -14.40 7.11
N ILE A 189 -14.86 -13.17 6.80
CA ILE A 189 -14.12 -12.84 5.58
C ILE A 189 -12.62 -13.14 5.70
N ILE A 190 -11.98 -12.84 6.84
CA ILE A 190 -10.54 -13.03 7.08
C ILE A 190 -10.01 -14.41 6.63
N PRO A 191 -10.63 -15.56 6.98
CA PRO A 191 -10.11 -16.87 6.60
C PRO A 191 -10.13 -17.12 5.08
N LYS A 192 -10.90 -16.35 4.32
CA LYS A 192 -10.99 -16.46 2.85
C LYS A 192 -9.93 -15.63 2.11
N ILE A 193 -9.16 -14.83 2.84
CA ILE A 193 -8.19 -13.91 2.24
C ILE A 193 -6.83 -14.59 2.15
N PRO A 194 -6.19 -14.60 0.97
CA PRO A 194 -4.87 -15.16 0.83
C PRO A 194 -3.84 -14.33 1.59
N ALA A 195 -2.93 -15.01 2.30
CA ALA A 195 -1.84 -14.36 3.01
C ALA A 195 -0.95 -13.53 2.07
N LEU A 196 -0.59 -12.32 2.51
CA LEU A 196 0.34 -11.47 1.78
C LEU A 196 1.78 -11.93 2.03
N GLU A 197 2.50 -12.21 0.95
CA GLU A 197 3.91 -12.60 1.00
C GLU A 197 4.78 -11.47 0.49
N VAL A 198 5.69 -11.01 1.35
CA VAL A 198 6.71 -10.02 0.99
C VAL A 198 8.06 -10.60 1.42
N PRO A 199 9.03 -10.82 0.51
CA PRO A 199 10.22 -11.64 0.77
C PRO A 199 11.09 -11.22 1.97
N TRP A 200 11.06 -9.95 2.36
CA TRP A 200 11.82 -9.44 3.52
C TRP A 200 11.00 -9.33 4.81
N PHE A 201 9.67 -9.52 4.74
CA PHE A 201 8.85 -9.77 5.92
C PHE A 201 8.78 -11.28 6.12
N GLN A 202 9.87 -11.84 6.64
CA GLN A 202 9.88 -13.23 7.09
C GLN A 202 9.08 -13.27 8.39
N TYR A 203 7.81 -13.67 8.27
CA TYR A 203 7.04 -14.01 9.43
C TYR A 203 7.71 -15.22 10.07
N LYS A 204 8.11 -15.07 11.32
CA LYS A 204 8.41 -16.20 12.19
C LYS A 204 7.09 -16.95 12.31
N THR A 205 6.87 -17.96 11.46
CA THR A 205 5.80 -18.93 11.65
C THR A 205 6.19 -19.74 12.88
N GLU A 206 6.01 -19.17 14.06
CA GLU A 206 5.90 -19.96 15.27
C GLU A 206 4.53 -20.64 15.16
N GLU A 207 4.56 -21.83 14.57
CA GLU A 207 3.49 -22.81 14.70
C GLU A 207 3.27 -23.03 16.20
N SER A 208 2.29 -22.32 16.75
CA SER A 208 1.62 -22.71 17.98
C SER A 208 0.91 -24.04 17.72
N VAL A 209 1.66 -25.13 17.82
CA VAL A 209 1.12 -26.45 18.12
C VAL A 209 1.22 -26.59 19.63
N ALA A 210 0.07 -26.51 20.27
CA ALA A 210 -0.12 -26.80 21.68
C ALA A 210 0.43 -28.18 22.05
N TYR A 211 1.16 -28.26 23.16
CA TYR A 211 0.94 -29.32 24.16
C TYR A 211 1.34 -28.82 25.55
N ALA A 212 0.49 -29.17 26.51
CA ALA A 212 0.47 -28.69 27.88
C ALA A 212 1.77 -28.94 28.66
N HIS A 213 2.17 -27.98 29.47
CA HIS A 213 2.62 -28.24 30.83
C HIS A 213 2.17 -27.11 31.74
N THR A 214 1.11 -27.40 32.50
CA THR A 214 0.96 -26.97 33.89
C THR A 214 2.28 -27.23 34.62
N ASP A 215 2.92 -26.18 35.16
CA ASP A 215 2.94 -26.00 36.60
C ASP A 215 3.64 -24.70 37.01
N SER A 216 3.05 -24.11 38.05
CA SER A 216 3.40 -22.92 38.80
C SER A 216 4.68 -23.12 39.63
N SER A 217 5.58 -22.12 39.73
CA SER A 217 6.20 -21.70 41.01
C SER A 217 7.15 -20.51 40.87
N GLU A 218 6.78 -19.40 41.52
CA GLU A 218 7.55 -18.52 42.43
C GLU A 218 8.94 -17.95 42.07
N ASN A 219 8.98 -16.61 42.00
CA ASN A 219 9.89 -15.66 42.68
C ASN A 219 11.34 -16.06 42.99
N GLN A 220 12.31 -15.28 42.45
CA GLN A 220 13.21 -14.39 43.21
C GLN A 220 14.25 -13.72 42.28
N GLU A 221 14.42 -12.40 42.44
CA GLU A 221 15.63 -11.62 42.10
C GLU A 221 16.31 -11.18 43.42
N PRO A 222 17.40 -10.39 43.44
CA PRO A 222 18.77 -10.60 42.91
C PRO A 222 19.86 -10.22 43.97
N GLU A 223 21.13 -10.64 43.85
CA GLU A 223 22.28 -10.11 44.63
C GLU A 223 23.59 -10.39 43.84
N GLN A 224 24.32 -9.40 43.29
CA GLN A 224 25.25 -8.40 43.85
C GLN A 224 26.70 -8.88 44.12
N LEU A 225 27.63 -7.95 43.81
CA LEU A 225 29.05 -7.80 44.20
C LEU A 225 30.12 -8.45 43.28
N ALA A 226 31.32 -7.91 43.10
CA ALA A 226 31.92 -6.56 42.98
C ALA A 226 33.45 -6.79 42.90
N GLU A 227 34.14 -6.07 41.99
CA GLU A 227 35.57 -5.63 42.04
C GLU A 227 36.68 -6.72 42.18
N ALA A 228 37.95 -6.58 41.74
CA ALA A 228 38.79 -5.43 41.49
C ALA A 228 40.02 -5.77 40.58
N LEU A 229 40.55 -4.72 39.95
CA LEU A 229 41.97 -4.36 39.74
C LEU A 229 42.93 -5.22 38.87
N GLY A 230 43.63 -4.54 37.95
CA GLY A 230 44.90 -4.99 37.37
C GLY A 230 45.27 -4.34 36.03
N ASP A 231 46.00 -3.23 36.09
CA ASP A 231 46.50 -2.38 35.00
C ASP A 231 47.76 -2.98 34.35
N GLU A 232 47.83 -3.13 33.01
CA GLU A 232 49.12 -3.05 32.29
C GLU A 232 48.96 -2.83 30.77
N LEU A 233 49.51 -1.70 30.30
CA LEU A 233 49.60 -1.29 28.90
C LEU A 233 50.65 -2.12 28.13
N THR A 234 50.26 -2.83 27.08
CA THR A 234 51.19 -3.13 25.98
C THR A 234 50.53 -3.03 24.60
N SER A 235 51.21 -2.26 23.75
CA SER A 235 50.95 -2.01 22.35
C SER A 235 50.97 -3.28 21.49
N GLN A 236 49.96 -3.51 20.64
CA GLN A 236 50.11 -4.22 19.36
C GLN A 236 48.84 -4.24 18.47
N LYS A 237 48.96 -3.63 17.29
CA LYS A 237 48.32 -3.98 15.99
C LYS A 237 46.83 -4.39 16.00
N ARG A 238 45.94 -3.45 15.63
CA ARG A 238 44.49 -3.69 15.41
C ARG A 238 44.24 -4.84 14.40
N LYS A 239 43.96 -6.04 14.90
CA LYS A 239 43.10 -7.03 14.24
C LYS A 239 41.66 -6.61 14.51
N ARG A 240 40.85 -6.48 13.47
CA ARG A 240 39.42 -6.20 13.57
C ARG A 240 38.75 -7.41 14.22
N THR A 241 38.41 -7.30 15.50
CA THR A 241 37.57 -8.25 16.22
C THR A 241 36.19 -8.26 15.57
N GLU A 242 35.74 -9.46 15.20
CA GLU A 242 34.36 -9.74 14.79
C GLU A 242 33.45 -9.59 16.02
N SER A 243 33.07 -8.35 16.34
CA SER A 243 32.08 -8.06 17.38
C SER A 243 30.74 -7.72 16.72
N ASN A 244 29.92 -8.76 16.59
CA ASN A 244 28.46 -8.80 16.49
C ASN A 244 28.13 -10.00 15.61
N GLN A 245 28.25 -11.19 16.19
CA GLN A 245 27.66 -12.40 15.63
C GLN A 245 26.14 -12.22 15.75
N LEU A 246 25.57 -11.42 14.84
CA LEU A 246 24.15 -11.50 14.56
C LEU A 246 23.90 -12.95 14.16
N ASP A 247 22.95 -13.61 14.82
CA ASP A 247 22.54 -14.97 14.52
C ASP A 247 21.92 -15.01 13.12
N LEU A 248 22.78 -15.11 12.11
CA LEU A 248 22.44 -15.18 10.68
C LEU A 248 22.06 -16.62 10.27
N SER A 249 21.88 -17.54 11.23
CA SER A 249 21.50 -18.93 10.96
C SER A 249 20.20 -19.06 10.17
N ASN A 250 19.33 -18.04 10.23
CA ASN A 250 18.05 -17.98 9.51
C ASN A 250 18.07 -17.12 8.23
N VAL A 251 19.21 -16.58 7.81
CA VAL A 251 19.30 -15.72 6.61
C VAL A 251 19.67 -16.54 5.39
N ILE A 252 18.67 -17.02 4.65
CA ILE A 252 18.88 -17.67 3.35
C ILE A 252 19.04 -16.60 2.27
N LEU A 253 20.26 -16.39 1.79
CA LEU A 253 20.53 -15.51 0.65
C LEU A 253 19.99 -16.13 -0.64
N GLN A 254 19.11 -15.43 -1.33
CA GLN A 254 18.64 -15.86 -2.65
C GLN A 254 19.70 -15.55 -3.72
N PRO A 255 20.00 -16.50 -4.63
CA PRO A 255 20.96 -16.27 -5.69
C PRO A 255 20.42 -15.23 -6.68
N LEU A 256 21.17 -14.13 -6.87
CA LEU A 256 20.83 -13.09 -7.83
C LEU A 256 21.00 -13.60 -9.26
N LYS A 257 19.92 -13.57 -10.05
CA LYS A 257 19.96 -13.90 -11.48
C LYS A 257 20.43 -12.69 -12.28
N ILE A 258 21.72 -12.67 -12.62
CA ILE A 258 22.32 -11.61 -13.45
C ILE A 258 21.72 -11.71 -14.86
N LYS A 259 20.81 -10.80 -15.22
CA LYS A 259 20.17 -10.77 -16.56
C LYS A 259 21.15 -10.38 -17.67
N LYS A 260 22.11 -9.51 -17.37
CA LYS A 260 23.09 -9.03 -18.36
C LYS A 260 24.35 -8.52 -17.67
N LEU A 261 25.50 -9.13 -18.00
CA LEU A 261 26.80 -8.63 -17.57
C LEU A 261 27.30 -7.62 -18.61
N VAL A 262 27.29 -6.34 -18.26
CA VAL A 262 27.83 -5.28 -19.12
C VAL A 262 29.27 -5.00 -18.68
N PRO A 263 30.26 -5.09 -19.59
CA PRO A 263 31.64 -4.74 -19.26
C PRO A 263 31.71 -3.31 -18.74
N ASN A 264 32.35 -3.11 -17.58
CA ASN A 264 32.60 -1.79 -17.03
C ASN A 264 33.45 -0.99 -18.06
N PRO A 265 32.92 0.13 -18.61
CA PRO A 265 33.61 0.92 -19.63
C PRO A 265 34.93 1.54 -19.13
N ASP A 266 35.06 1.76 -17.81
CA ASP A 266 36.26 2.36 -17.20
C ASP A 266 37.34 1.31 -16.88
N LYS A 267 37.04 0.01 -17.09
CA LYS A 267 37.99 -1.07 -16.81
C LYS A 267 38.93 -1.30 -17.99
N ILE A 268 40.11 -0.68 -17.94
CA ILE A 268 41.22 -0.94 -18.87
C ILE A 268 41.66 -2.41 -18.72
N LYS A 269 41.40 -3.23 -19.74
CA LYS A 269 41.86 -4.63 -19.79
C LYS A 269 43.37 -4.65 -19.98
N LYS A 270 44.10 -5.25 -19.03
CA LYS A 270 45.52 -5.54 -19.24
C LYS A 270 45.66 -6.51 -20.43
N PRO A 271 46.58 -6.27 -21.37
CA PRO A 271 46.79 -7.19 -22.48
C PRO A 271 47.21 -8.57 -21.95
N PRO A 272 46.78 -9.67 -22.60
CA PRO A 272 47.16 -11.01 -22.18
C PRO A 272 48.70 -11.14 -22.22
N ARG A 273 49.28 -11.67 -21.13
CA ARG A 273 50.72 -11.97 -21.06
C ARG A 273 51.07 -12.92 -22.21
N LYS A 274 51.94 -12.47 -23.13
CA LYS A 274 52.50 -13.33 -24.18
C LYS A 274 53.23 -14.48 -23.50
N LYS A 275 52.80 -15.72 -23.71
CA LYS A 275 53.56 -16.91 -23.32
C LYS A 275 54.91 -16.84 -24.06
N LYS A 276 56.02 -16.83 -23.32
CA LYS A 276 57.36 -16.96 -23.91
C LYS A 276 57.40 -18.31 -24.63
N LYS A 277 57.62 -18.30 -25.96
CA LYS A 277 57.98 -19.53 -26.68
C LYS A 277 59.37 -19.93 -26.21
N THR A 278 59.47 -21.03 -25.48
CA THR A 278 60.71 -21.79 -25.32
C THR A 278 61.08 -22.30 -26.71
N PHE A 279 62.13 -21.74 -27.30
CA PHE A 279 62.80 -22.36 -28.44
C PHE A 279 63.76 -23.42 -27.88
N SER A 280 63.55 -24.68 -28.25
CA SER A 280 64.55 -25.73 -28.16
C SER A 280 65.24 -25.85 -29.52
N ALA A 281 66.53 -25.59 -29.57
CA ALA A 281 67.56 -26.24 -30.40
C ALA A 281 68.89 -25.52 -30.11
#